data_AF-A0A358R0U6-F1
#
_entry.id   AF-A0A358R0U6-F1
#
_cell.length_a   1.000
_cell.length_b   1.000
_cell.length_c   1.000
_cell.angle_alpha   90.00
_cell.angle_beta   90.00
_cell.angle_gamma   90.00
#
_symmetry.space_group_name_H-M   'P 1'
#
loop_
_entity.id
_entity.type
_entity.pdbx_description
1 polymer ?
#
loop_
_entity_poly.entity_id
_entity_poly.type
_entity_poly.pdbx_seq_one_letter_code
_entity_poly.pdbx_strand_id
1 'polypeptide(L)'
;MSSISQTGDNCQGIVFENAAANFFKSLVTFFRRKHTARSPRIYHGDHSYNSMPDTAFYNFVHMKHVTFVETGGCYVYIFEKPHYQGNYMIAGPKEVMPIGQCGSMIISLKRLPISSIQKHCKPPKGFWEVSGATYQYHCSMGYKYV
;
A
#
# COMPACT_ATOMS: atom_id res chain seq x y z
N MET A 1 -50.48 -17.31 32.56
CA MET A 1 -51.20 -16.03 32.30
C MET A 1 -50.68 -15.02 33.31
N SER A 2 -50.36 -13.76 33.02
CA SER A 2 -50.13 -13.00 31.77
C SER A 2 -49.43 -11.68 32.21
N SER A 3 -48.24 -11.29 31.73
CA SER A 3 -47.92 -10.62 30.44
C SER A 3 -48.02 -9.08 30.45
N ILE A 4 -46.85 -8.40 30.38
CA ILE A 4 -46.60 -7.09 29.71
C ILE A 4 -47.25 -5.84 30.39
N SER A 5 -46.68 -4.63 30.42
CA SER A 5 -45.37 -4.04 30.01
C SER A 5 -44.86 -3.14 31.18
N GLN A 6 -43.97 -2.12 31.15
CA GLN A 6 -43.17 -1.28 30.22
C GLN A 6 -41.83 -0.93 30.95
N THR A 7 -40.81 -0.20 30.48
CA THR A 7 -40.13 0.09 29.19
C THR A 7 -38.91 0.97 29.54
N GLY A 8 -37.76 0.89 28.85
CA GLY A 8 -36.58 1.73 29.18
C GLY A 8 -35.39 1.58 28.24
N ASP A 9 -35.15 2.62 27.45
CA ASP A 9 -34.26 2.75 26.29
C ASP A 9 -32.74 2.41 26.41
N ASN A 10 -32.19 2.04 25.24
CA ASN A 10 -30.86 2.36 24.69
C ASN A 10 -29.56 2.07 25.46
N CYS A 11 -28.87 1.02 25.01
CA CYS A 11 -27.40 0.96 24.91
C CYS A 11 -26.98 0.35 23.55
N GLN A 12 -27.35 1.00 22.44
CA GLN A 12 -26.77 0.75 21.11
C GLN A 12 -25.75 1.83 20.74
N GLY A 13 -24.70 1.43 20.00
CA GLY A 13 -23.75 2.33 19.35
C GLY A 13 -22.41 2.49 20.07
N ILE A 14 -21.36 2.84 19.29
CA ILE A 14 -20.00 3.22 19.75
C ILE A 14 -19.31 2.08 20.55
N VAL A 15 -18.44 1.23 19.97
CA VAL A 15 -17.10 1.59 19.45
C VAL A 15 -16.64 0.75 18.22
N PHE A 16 -17.55 0.21 17.39
CA PHE A 16 -17.14 -0.65 16.25
C PHE A 16 -16.98 0.06 14.88
N GLU A 17 -17.61 1.22 14.69
CA GLU A 17 -17.70 1.87 13.36
C GLU A 17 -16.35 2.37 12.84
N ASN A 18 -15.49 2.95 13.68
CA ASN A 18 -14.21 3.54 13.24
C ASN A 18 -13.21 2.49 12.73
N ALA A 19 -13.21 1.27 13.28
CA ALA A 19 -12.36 0.19 12.79
C ALA A 19 -12.89 -0.33 11.44
N ALA A 20 -14.19 -0.62 11.36
CA ALA A 20 -14.85 -1.09 10.15
C ALA A 20 -14.74 -0.06 9.00
N ALA A 21 -15.01 1.22 9.26
CA ALA A 21 -14.98 2.28 8.25
C ALA A 21 -13.58 2.44 7.62
N ASN A 22 -12.51 2.34 8.41
CA ASN A 22 -11.14 2.38 7.86
C ASN A 22 -10.84 1.14 7.00
N PHE A 23 -11.25 -0.05 7.44
CA PHE A 23 -11.08 -1.29 6.67
C PHE A 23 -11.88 -1.28 5.36
N PHE A 24 -13.15 -0.87 5.38
CA PHE A 24 -13.96 -0.77 4.16
C PHE A 24 -13.49 0.35 3.23
N LYS A 25 -12.97 1.48 3.75
CA LYS A 25 -12.39 2.55 2.92
C LYS A 25 -11.09 2.12 2.22
N SER A 26 -10.32 1.23 2.85
CA SER A 26 -9.21 0.51 2.22
C SER A 26 -9.72 -0.34 1.04
N LEU A 27 -10.75 -1.17 1.26
CA LEU A 27 -11.34 -2.03 0.23
C LEU A 27 -12.01 -1.27 -0.93
N VAL A 28 -12.71 -0.17 -0.67
CA VAL A 28 -13.34 0.66 -1.73
C VAL A 28 -12.29 1.27 -2.67
N THR A 29 -11.09 1.58 -2.16
CA THR A 29 -9.95 2.00 -2.99
C THR A 29 -9.43 0.83 -3.85
N PHE A 30 -9.29 -0.35 -3.26
CA PHE A 30 -8.77 -1.57 -3.89
C PHE A 30 -9.56 -2.02 -5.13
N PHE A 31 -10.89 -1.89 -5.14
CA PHE A 31 -11.70 -2.31 -6.29
C PHE A 31 -11.56 -1.42 -7.54
N ARG A 32 -10.95 -0.23 -7.46
CA ARG A 32 -10.84 0.70 -8.59
C ARG A 32 -9.66 0.37 -9.53
N ARG A 33 -9.62 -0.87 -10.04
CA ARG A 33 -8.61 -1.39 -10.98
C ARG A 33 -8.52 -0.56 -12.26
N LYS A 34 -7.56 0.36 -12.31
CA LYS A 34 -7.10 1.00 -13.56
C LYS A 34 -6.26 -0.04 -14.32
N HIS A 35 -6.66 -0.37 -15.55
CA HIS A 35 -6.02 -1.43 -16.32
C HIS A 35 -4.62 -1.02 -16.80
N THR A 36 -3.57 -1.70 -16.31
CA THR A 36 -2.20 -1.61 -16.84
C THR A 36 -1.85 -2.87 -17.62
N ALA A 37 -1.15 -2.73 -18.74
CA ALA A 37 -0.73 -3.88 -19.56
C ALA A 37 0.24 -4.85 -18.84
N ARG A 38 1.01 -4.37 -17.85
CA ARG A 38 1.82 -5.17 -16.94
C ARG A 38 1.82 -4.49 -15.57
N SER A 39 1.46 -5.22 -14.51
CA SER A 39 1.57 -4.71 -13.14
C SER A 39 3.03 -4.63 -12.70
N PRO A 40 3.40 -3.68 -11.83
CA PRO A 40 4.72 -3.69 -11.18
C PRO A 40 4.88 -4.92 -10.26
N ARG A 41 6.12 -5.29 -9.97
CA ARG A 41 6.48 -6.42 -9.11
C ARG A 41 7.68 -6.09 -8.25
N ILE A 42 7.59 -6.42 -6.96
CA ILE A 42 8.63 -6.19 -5.95
C ILE A 42 9.29 -7.54 -5.64
N TYR A 43 10.63 -7.55 -5.57
CA TYR A 43 11.45 -8.72 -5.28
C TYR A 43 12.16 -8.58 -3.93
N HIS A 44 12.28 -9.69 -3.21
CA HIS A 44 12.84 -9.78 -1.85
C HIS A 44 13.83 -10.96 -1.75
N GLY A 45 14.88 -10.93 -2.56
CA GLY A 45 15.69 -12.11 -2.87
C GLY A 45 14.94 -13.05 -3.80
N ASP A 46 14.92 -14.35 -3.48
CA ASP A 46 14.36 -15.47 -4.25
C ASP A 46 12.81 -15.50 -4.24
N HIS A 47 12.19 -14.34 -4.02
CA HIS A 47 10.78 -14.17 -3.71
C HIS A 47 10.25 -12.93 -4.41
N SER A 48 9.03 -12.99 -4.94
CA SER A 48 8.37 -11.80 -5.49
C SER A 48 6.85 -11.77 -5.27
N TYR A 49 6.30 -10.57 -5.38
CA TYR A 49 4.86 -10.34 -5.48
C TYR A 49 4.53 -9.15 -6.39
N ASN A 50 3.38 -9.21 -7.07
CA ASN A 50 2.89 -8.12 -7.90
C ASN A 50 2.28 -7.01 -7.01
N SER A 51 2.60 -5.75 -7.29
CA SER A 51 1.95 -4.60 -6.67
C SER A 51 0.84 -4.03 -7.57
N MET A 52 -0.13 -3.34 -6.97
CA MET A 52 -1.09 -2.53 -7.70
C MET A 52 -0.54 -1.12 -8.01
N PRO A 53 -1.04 -0.44 -9.06
CA PRO A 53 -0.79 0.98 -9.29
C PRO A 53 -1.40 1.88 -8.21
N ASP A 54 -0.91 3.11 -8.10
CA ASP A 54 -1.36 4.14 -7.14
C ASP A 54 -1.40 3.63 -5.67
N THR A 55 -0.40 2.81 -5.33
CA THR A 55 -0.18 2.19 -4.00
C THR A 55 1.11 2.76 -3.38
N ALA A 56 1.12 2.94 -2.07
CA ALA A 56 2.22 3.54 -1.32
C ALA A 56 2.59 2.69 -0.09
N PHE A 57 3.83 2.20 -0.07
CA PHE A 57 4.41 1.42 1.01
C PHE A 57 5.12 2.35 1.98
N TYR A 58 4.50 2.69 3.11
CA TYR A 58 5.09 3.62 4.08
C TYR A 58 6.27 3.01 4.85
N ASN A 59 6.34 1.68 4.94
CA ASN A 59 7.55 0.95 5.33
C ASN A 59 7.61 -0.49 4.79
N PHE A 60 8.80 -1.12 4.85
CA PHE A 60 9.04 -2.55 4.60
C PHE A 60 9.63 -3.28 5.83
N VAL A 61 9.28 -2.85 7.05
CA VAL A 61 9.77 -3.46 8.29
C VAL A 61 9.21 -4.89 8.45
N HIS A 62 9.99 -5.78 9.07
CA HIS A 62 9.71 -7.22 9.23
C HIS A 62 9.67 -8.02 7.92
N MET A 63 10.18 -7.48 6.81
CA MET A 63 10.38 -8.22 5.55
C MET A 63 11.86 -8.48 5.29
N LYS A 64 12.17 -9.43 4.39
CA LYS A 64 13.48 -9.46 3.70
C LYS A 64 13.68 -8.13 2.95
N HIS A 65 14.93 -7.71 2.75
CA HIS A 65 15.25 -6.50 1.98
C HIS A 65 14.67 -6.56 0.55
N VAL A 66 14.27 -5.42 -0.01
CA VAL A 66 13.89 -5.33 -1.43
C VAL A 66 15.15 -5.40 -2.28
N THR A 67 15.22 -6.34 -3.23
CA THR A 67 16.38 -6.52 -4.12
C THR A 67 16.21 -5.87 -5.48
N PHE A 68 15.01 -5.98 -6.07
CA PHE A 68 14.69 -5.45 -7.39
C PHE A 68 13.23 -5.00 -7.47
N VAL A 69 12.92 -4.12 -8.41
CA VAL A 69 11.54 -3.85 -8.85
C VAL A 69 11.45 -3.92 -10.37
N GLU A 70 10.48 -4.68 -10.89
CA GLU A 70 9.92 -4.44 -12.21
C GLU A 70 8.84 -3.36 -12.12
N THR A 71 8.93 -2.30 -12.89
CA THR A 71 7.97 -1.18 -12.86
C THR A 71 6.66 -1.45 -13.61
N GLY A 72 6.66 -2.40 -14.55
CA GLY A 72 5.51 -2.70 -15.40
C GLY A 72 5.05 -1.47 -16.18
N GLY A 73 3.78 -1.07 -16.00
CA GLY A 73 3.21 0.15 -16.57
C GLY A 73 3.27 1.40 -15.68
N CYS A 74 4.00 1.37 -14.57
CA CYS A 74 4.00 2.43 -13.55
C CYS A 74 5.34 3.18 -13.47
N TYR A 75 5.31 4.39 -12.91
CA TYR A 75 6.48 5.00 -12.26
C TYR A 75 6.61 4.41 -10.85
N VAL A 76 7.85 4.13 -10.43
CA VAL A 76 8.15 3.68 -9.07
C VAL A 76 9.17 4.63 -8.42
N TYR A 77 8.83 5.08 -7.22
CA TYR A 77 9.62 5.97 -6.39
C TYR A 77 10.10 5.16 -5.19
N ILE A 78 11.40 5.02 -5.01
CA ILE A 78 12.01 4.31 -3.88
C ILE A 78 12.74 5.32 -3.01
N PHE A 79 12.53 5.24 -1.70
CA PHE A 79 13.10 6.11 -0.69
C PHE A 79 13.93 5.28 0.29
N GLU A 80 15.11 5.75 0.67
CA GLU A 80 16.01 5.03 1.60
C GLU A 80 15.38 4.79 2.98
N LYS A 81 14.53 5.72 3.46
CA LYS A 81 13.95 5.67 4.81
C LYS A 81 12.43 5.49 4.76
N PRO A 82 11.80 5.01 5.86
CA PRO A 82 10.34 4.98 5.99
C PRO A 82 9.68 6.35 5.80
N HIS A 83 8.36 6.36 5.56
CA HIS A 83 7.54 7.56 5.39
C HIS A 83 8.06 8.56 4.33
N TYR A 84 8.62 8.01 3.25
CA TYR A 84 9.06 8.70 2.04
C TYR A 84 10.22 9.69 2.26
N GLN A 85 11.10 9.36 3.21
CA GLN A 85 12.24 10.20 3.64
C GLN A 85 13.61 9.67 3.15
N GLY A 86 14.64 10.49 3.30
CA GLY A 86 16.01 10.19 2.84
C GLY A 86 16.19 10.53 1.36
N ASN A 87 17.28 10.04 0.76
CA ASN A 87 17.45 10.14 -0.69
C ASN A 87 16.40 9.26 -1.37
N TYR A 88 16.13 9.55 -2.64
CA TYR A 88 15.17 8.82 -3.45
C TYR A 88 15.72 8.54 -4.85
N MET A 89 15.17 7.50 -5.47
CA MET A 89 15.38 7.16 -6.88
C MET A 89 14.02 6.95 -7.56
N ILE A 90 13.98 7.18 -8.87
CA ILE A 90 12.76 7.07 -9.70
C ILE A 90 13.07 6.12 -10.84
N ALA A 91 12.31 5.03 -10.93
CA ALA A 91 12.25 4.19 -12.12
C ALA A 91 10.99 4.52 -12.94
N GLY A 92 11.16 4.66 -14.25
CA GLY A 92 10.08 4.86 -15.22
C GLY A 92 9.43 3.55 -15.68
N PRO A 93 8.29 3.62 -16.40
CA PRO A 93 7.59 2.43 -16.88
C PRO A 93 8.45 1.56 -17.82
N LYS A 94 8.28 0.24 -17.68
CA LYS A 94 9.00 -0.85 -18.37
C LYS A 94 10.47 -1.05 -17.96
N GLU A 95 10.96 -0.33 -16.95
CA GLU A 95 12.28 -0.54 -16.36
C GLU A 95 12.28 -1.70 -15.34
N VAL A 96 13.46 -2.30 -15.16
CA VAL A 96 13.79 -3.23 -14.07
C VAL A 96 14.99 -2.66 -13.35
N MET A 97 14.87 -2.37 -12.05
CA MET A 97 15.90 -1.64 -11.30
C MET A 97 16.38 -2.43 -10.08
N PRO A 98 17.69 -2.63 -9.87
CA PRO A 98 18.26 -3.14 -8.62
C PRO A 98 18.16 -2.09 -7.51
N ILE A 99 17.94 -2.54 -6.28
CA ILE A 99 17.67 -1.70 -5.13
C ILE A 99 18.63 -2.10 -4.00
N GLY A 100 19.49 -1.17 -3.59
CA GLY A 100 20.41 -1.39 -2.45
C GLY A 100 19.75 -1.10 -1.09
N GLN A 101 18.89 -0.09 -1.02
CA GLN A 101 18.13 0.28 0.18
C GLN A 101 16.72 0.76 -0.21
N CYS A 102 15.70 0.31 0.54
CA CYS A 102 14.32 0.76 0.40
C CYS A 102 13.64 0.73 1.76
N GLY A 103 13.53 1.91 2.38
CA GLY A 103 12.76 2.11 3.60
C GLY A 103 11.29 2.37 3.32
N SER A 104 10.94 2.96 2.18
CA SER A 104 9.56 3.14 1.70
C SER A 104 9.50 3.29 0.17
N MET A 105 8.30 3.15 -0.42
CA MET A 105 8.10 3.14 -1.87
C MET A 105 6.73 3.72 -2.27
N ILE A 106 6.63 4.41 -3.40
CA ILE A 106 5.36 4.82 -4.01
C ILE A 106 5.32 4.33 -5.46
N ILE A 107 4.19 3.76 -5.88
CA ILE A 107 3.96 3.25 -7.23
C ILE A 107 2.79 4.02 -7.83
N SER A 108 2.95 4.61 -9.02
CA SER A 108 1.87 5.38 -9.67
C SER A 108 1.83 5.27 -11.19
N LEU A 109 0.65 5.49 -11.76
CA LEU A 109 0.46 5.69 -13.20
C LEU A 109 0.94 7.06 -13.71
N LYS A 110 1.29 7.98 -12.82
CA LYS A 110 1.65 9.37 -13.16
C LYS A 110 2.95 9.81 -12.48
N ARG A 111 3.60 10.83 -13.04
CA ARG A 111 4.74 11.48 -12.38
C ARG A 111 4.26 12.29 -11.16
N LEU A 112 5.00 12.23 -10.07
CA LEU A 112 4.63 12.79 -8.76
C LEU A 112 5.56 13.93 -8.29
N PRO A 113 5.04 14.95 -7.58
CA PRO A 113 5.83 16.04 -7.02
C PRO A 113 6.51 15.61 -5.71
N ILE A 114 7.73 15.07 -5.81
CA ILE A 114 8.43 14.46 -4.66
C ILE A 114 8.69 15.45 -3.52
N SER A 115 9.00 16.72 -3.80
CA SER A 115 9.15 17.76 -2.78
C SER A 115 7.92 17.93 -1.88
N SER A 116 6.71 17.71 -2.40
CA SER A 116 5.47 17.74 -1.61
C SER A 116 5.31 16.48 -0.75
N ILE A 117 5.63 15.31 -1.31
CA ILE A 117 5.58 14.01 -0.63
C ILE A 117 6.53 13.99 0.58
N GLN A 118 7.79 14.40 0.38
CA GLN A 118 8.79 14.39 1.46
C GLN A 118 8.46 15.44 2.53
N LYS A 119 8.05 16.66 2.14
CA LYS A 119 7.64 17.74 3.06
C LYS A 119 6.49 17.35 4.00
N HIS A 120 5.61 16.46 3.56
CA HIS A 120 4.42 16.05 4.32
C HIS A 120 4.47 14.61 4.84
N CYS A 121 5.59 13.90 4.62
CA CYS A 121 5.80 12.49 4.96
C CYS A 121 4.66 11.55 4.50
N LYS A 122 4.00 11.88 3.38
CA LYS A 122 2.73 11.25 2.95
C LYS A 122 2.63 11.13 1.43
N PRO A 123 1.95 10.10 0.90
CA PRO A 123 1.71 9.94 -0.52
C PRO A 123 0.64 10.94 -1.00
N PRO A 124 0.45 11.08 -2.33
CA PRO A 124 -0.62 11.91 -2.86
C PRO A 124 -2.02 11.42 -2.43
N LYS A 125 -2.98 12.34 -2.31
CA LYS A 125 -4.36 11.99 -1.93
C LYS A 125 -4.97 10.96 -2.90
N GLY A 126 -5.60 9.92 -2.35
CA GLY A 126 -6.24 8.85 -3.12
C GLY A 126 -5.33 7.67 -3.47
N PHE A 127 -4.08 7.67 -3.00
CA PHE A 127 -3.24 6.47 -3.00
C PHE A 127 -3.66 5.52 -1.88
N TRP A 128 -3.44 4.22 -2.08
CA TRP A 128 -3.61 3.24 -1.02
C TRP A 128 -2.31 3.11 -0.20
N GLU A 129 -2.33 3.61 1.04
CA GLU A 129 -1.17 3.62 1.95
C GLU A 129 -1.17 2.42 2.89
N VAL A 130 -0.07 1.64 2.88
CA VAL A 130 0.08 0.32 3.55
C VAL A 130 1.52 0.06 3.99
N SER A 131 1.75 -0.89 4.90
CA SER A 131 3.09 -1.48 5.07
C SER A 131 3.28 -2.60 4.04
N GLY A 132 4.54 -2.89 3.67
CA GLY A 132 4.86 -4.02 2.80
C GLY A 132 4.35 -5.35 3.35
N ALA A 133 4.53 -5.61 4.65
CA ALA A 133 4.06 -6.83 5.30
C ALA A 133 2.51 -6.94 5.29
N THR A 134 1.80 -5.85 5.56
CA THR A 134 0.33 -5.79 5.51
C THR A 134 -0.19 -6.02 4.08
N TYR A 135 0.40 -5.36 3.08
CA TYR A 135 0.06 -5.58 1.67
C TYR A 135 0.30 -7.03 1.28
N GLN A 136 1.45 -7.59 1.65
CA GLN A 136 1.81 -8.95 1.30
C GLN A 136 0.81 -9.96 1.87
N TYR A 137 0.52 -9.86 3.18
CA TYR A 137 -0.40 -10.76 3.88
C TYR A 137 -1.84 -10.73 3.32
N HIS A 138 -2.35 -9.55 2.93
CA HIS A 138 -3.74 -9.42 2.46
C HIS A 138 -3.92 -9.47 0.94
N CYS A 139 -2.90 -9.17 0.13
CA CYS A 139 -3.06 -8.95 -1.32
C CYS A 139 -2.08 -9.72 -2.22
N SER A 140 -1.08 -10.42 -1.66
CA SER A 140 -0.36 -11.46 -2.37
C SER A 140 -0.51 -12.80 -1.66
N MET A 141 -1.42 -13.65 -2.16
CA MET A 141 -1.52 -15.04 -1.73
C MET A 141 -0.21 -15.78 -2.07
N GLY A 142 0.67 -15.87 -1.07
CA GLY A 142 2.00 -16.46 -1.16
C GLY A 142 3.09 -15.49 -1.64
N TYR A 143 4.25 -15.53 -0.97
CA TYR A 143 5.52 -15.28 -1.67
C TYR A 143 5.62 -16.29 -2.80
N LYS A 144 5.70 -15.83 -4.05
CA LYS A 144 6.09 -16.71 -5.15
C LYS A 144 7.61 -16.82 -5.13
N TYR A 145 8.11 -18.04 -4.96
CA TYR A 145 9.47 -18.37 -5.37
C TYR A 145 9.64 -18.00 -6.85
N VAL A 146 10.82 -17.48 -7.18
CA VAL A 146 11.20 -16.99 -8.51
C VAL A 146 12.01 -18.06 -9.23
#